data_AF-A0A9W4L602-F1
#
_entry.id   AF-A0A9W4L602-F1
#
_cell.length_a   1.000
_cell.length_b   1.000
_cell.length_c   1.000
_cell.angle_alpha   90.00
_cell.angle_beta   90.00
_cell.angle_gamma   90.00
#
_symmetry.space_group_name_H-M   'P 1'
#
loop_
_entity.id
_entity.type
_entity.pdbx_description
1 polymer ?
#
loop_
_entity_poly.entity_id
_entity_poly.type
_entity_poly.pdbx_seq_one_letter_code
_entity_poly.pdbx_strand_id
1 'polypeptide(L)'
;MKKIGAATIVSREDVYDGKLRALGKQKWSGAVDPVGGEPLASVLSQIKYGGAVAVSGLTAGTSLPATVFPFILRGVNLLGIDSVNCPMDTRLKVWHRLATDFKLEQLEQLIQQEITLEELPDVLPTLLKGEARGRTIVKL
;
A
#
# COMPACT_ATOMS: atom_id res chain seq x y z
N MET A 1 0.62 0.16 -14.33
CA MET A 1 -0.52 0.68 -13.54
C MET A 1 -1.86 0.50 -14.25
N LYS A 2 -2.17 1.12 -15.40
CA LYS A 2 -3.46 0.87 -16.10
C LYS A 2 -3.68 -0.61 -16.47
N LYS A 3 -2.62 -1.28 -16.92
CA LYS A 3 -2.66 -2.73 -17.24
C LYS A 3 -3.05 -3.62 -16.04
N ILE A 4 -2.80 -3.17 -14.81
CA ILE A 4 -3.13 -3.92 -13.58
C ILE A 4 -4.41 -3.43 -12.91
N GLY A 5 -5.29 -2.74 -13.67
CA GLY A 5 -6.62 -2.33 -13.21
C GLY A 5 -6.72 -0.92 -12.61
N ALA A 6 -5.66 -0.10 -12.66
CA ALA A 6 -5.75 1.29 -12.19
C ALA A 6 -6.62 2.14 -13.14
N ALA A 7 -7.78 2.60 -12.65
CA ALA A 7 -8.66 3.51 -13.39
C ALA A 7 -8.03 4.91 -13.57
N THR A 8 -7.35 5.40 -12.52
CA THR A 8 -6.69 6.71 -12.49
C THR A 8 -5.29 6.55 -11.92
N ILE A 9 -4.34 7.31 -12.46
CA ILE A 9 -2.98 7.43 -11.92
C ILE A 9 -2.83 8.86 -11.42
N VAL A 10 -2.40 9.01 -10.17
CA VAL A 10 -2.12 10.30 -9.54
C VAL A 10 -0.65 10.38 -9.17
N SER A 11 -0.10 11.59 -9.13
CA SER A 11 1.26 11.83 -8.67
C SER A 11 1.35 11.71 -7.14
N ARG A 12 2.58 11.77 -6.60
CA ARG A 12 2.77 11.82 -5.14
C ARG A 12 2.26 13.14 -4.59
N GLU A 13 2.45 14.21 -5.36
CA GLU A 13 2.09 15.58 -5.05
C GLU A 13 0.56 15.77 -5.02
N ASP A 14 -0.18 15.02 -5.84
CA ASP A 14 -1.65 14.99 -5.82
C ASP A 14 -2.22 14.42 -4.51
N VAL A 15 -1.45 13.55 -3.85
CA VAL A 15 -1.77 12.94 -2.56
C VAL A 15 -1.31 13.81 -1.41
N TYR A 16 -0.07 14.31 -1.47
CA TYR A 16 0.53 15.17 -0.47
C TYR A 16 1.40 16.25 -1.12
N ASP A 17 0.97 17.50 -0.99
CA ASP A 17 1.60 18.69 -1.58
C ASP A 17 2.61 19.37 -0.65
N GLY A 18 3.11 18.66 0.36
CA GLY A 18 3.98 19.22 1.40
C GLY A 18 3.23 19.98 2.51
N LYS A 19 1.88 19.99 2.49
CA LYS A 19 1.07 20.68 3.51
C LYS A 19 0.01 19.76 4.11
N LEU A 20 0.16 19.47 5.39
CA LEU A 20 -0.82 18.71 6.14
C LEU A 20 -2.02 19.58 6.50
N ARG A 21 -3.20 18.99 6.35
CA ARG A 21 -4.49 19.61 6.67
C ARG A 21 -5.20 18.72 7.67
N ALA A 22 -5.82 19.30 8.69
CA ALA A 22 -6.66 18.58 9.64
C ALA A 22 -7.80 17.82 8.93
N LEU A 23 -8.45 18.49 7.97
CA LEU A 23 -9.47 17.93 7.09
C LEU A 23 -9.27 18.45 5.67
N GLY A 24 -8.83 17.57 4.78
CA GLY A 24 -8.78 17.84 3.34
C GLY A 24 -10.14 17.60 2.67
N LYS A 25 -10.22 17.92 1.37
CA LYS A 25 -11.36 17.54 0.53
C LYS A 25 -11.49 16.01 0.52
N GLN A 26 -12.70 15.50 0.73
CA GLN A 26 -12.98 14.06 0.67
C GLN A 26 -12.78 13.57 -0.78
N LYS A 27 -11.80 12.69 -1.00
CA LYS A 27 -11.46 12.13 -2.32
C LYS A 27 -11.65 10.61 -2.35
N TRP A 28 -11.19 9.90 -1.32
CA TRP A 28 -11.03 8.44 -1.35
C TRP A 28 -12.05 7.73 -0.46
N SER A 29 -12.67 6.65 -0.96
CA SER A 29 -13.53 5.81 -0.10
C SER A 29 -12.71 4.99 0.92
N GLY A 30 -11.45 4.72 0.60
CA GLY A 30 -10.48 4.04 1.46
C GLY A 30 -9.11 4.00 0.78
N ALA A 31 -8.10 3.46 1.45
CA ALA A 31 -6.75 3.33 0.89
C ALA A 31 -6.01 2.07 1.39
N VAL A 32 -5.09 1.56 0.56
CA VAL A 32 -4.08 0.57 0.93
C VAL A 32 -2.72 1.29 0.85
N ASP A 33 -2.06 1.43 1.98
CA ASP A 33 -0.89 2.30 2.13
C ASP A 33 0.37 1.52 2.53
N PRO A 34 1.32 1.30 1.60
CA PRO A 34 2.63 0.78 1.91
C PRO A 34 3.65 1.90 2.25
N VAL A 35 3.25 3.17 2.28
CA VAL A 35 4.17 4.31 2.29
C VAL A 35 4.37 4.91 3.69
N GLY A 36 3.32 5.10 4.48
CA GLY A 36 3.42 5.73 5.80
C GLY A 36 3.75 7.23 5.75
N GLY A 37 4.28 7.76 6.85
CA GLY A 37 4.79 9.14 6.92
C GLY A 37 3.72 10.25 6.81
N GLU A 38 4.17 11.43 6.42
CA GLU A 38 3.30 12.58 6.08
C GLU A 38 2.30 12.29 4.95
N PRO A 39 2.65 11.51 3.89
CA PRO A 39 1.67 11.11 2.89
C PRO A 39 0.45 10.39 3.49
N LEU A 40 0.67 9.45 4.42
CA LEU A 40 -0.42 8.77 5.11
C LEU A 40 -1.28 9.74 5.93
N ALA A 41 -0.67 10.68 6.66
CA ALA A 41 -1.41 11.72 7.37
C ALA A 41 -2.29 12.56 6.43
N SER A 42 -1.76 12.91 5.25
CA SER A 42 -2.50 13.61 4.20
C SER A 42 -3.67 12.78 3.67
N VAL A 43 -3.44 11.48 3.39
CA VAL A 43 -4.47 10.53 2.93
C VAL A 43 -5.62 10.45 3.93
N LEU A 44 -5.33 10.28 5.23
CA LEU A 44 -6.33 10.20 6.29
C LEU A 44 -7.26 11.42 6.30
N SER A 45 -6.72 12.62 6.10
CA SER A 45 -7.50 13.86 6.02
C SER A 45 -8.44 13.93 4.80
N GLN A 46 -8.21 13.10 3.78
CA GLN A 46 -8.92 13.08 2.50
C GLN A 46 -9.85 11.87 2.35
N ILE A 47 -9.94 10.98 3.34
CA ILE A 47 -10.86 9.85 3.34
C ILE A 47 -12.31 10.34 3.50
N LYS A 48 -13.22 9.71 2.77
CA LYS A 48 -14.67 9.93 2.84
C LYS A 48 -15.23 9.45 4.19
N TYR A 49 -16.36 9.98 4.59
CA TYR A 49 -17.08 9.57 5.80
C TYR A 49 -17.23 8.04 5.89
N GLY A 50 -16.85 7.46 7.03
CA GLY A 50 -16.90 6.02 7.32
C GLY A 50 -15.83 5.17 6.63
N GLY A 51 -14.89 5.78 5.90
CA GLY A 51 -13.86 5.05 5.16
C GLY A 51 -12.75 4.45 6.05
N ALA A 52 -11.88 3.65 5.44
CA ALA A 52 -10.76 3.01 6.13
C ALA A 52 -9.46 3.05 5.33
N VAL A 53 -8.34 3.12 6.03
CA VAL A 53 -6.98 3.02 5.47
C VAL A 53 -6.29 1.82 6.08
N ALA A 54 -5.82 0.89 5.25
CA ALA A 54 -5.00 -0.24 5.67
C ALA A 54 -3.52 0.12 5.45
N VAL A 55 -2.74 0.24 6.53
CA VAL A 55 -1.32 0.59 6.48
C VAL A 55 -0.45 -0.65 6.72
N SER A 56 0.56 -0.85 5.87
CA SER A 56 1.50 -1.98 5.97
C SER A 56 2.97 -1.61 5.80
N GLY A 57 3.28 -0.35 5.53
CA GLY A 57 4.65 0.06 5.24
C GLY A 57 4.99 1.47 5.70
N LEU A 58 6.27 1.81 5.58
CA LEU A 58 6.90 2.98 6.21
C LEU A 58 7.95 3.64 5.29
N THR A 59 7.86 3.44 3.98
CA THR A 59 8.82 3.95 2.99
C THR A 59 9.07 5.46 3.11
N ALA A 60 8.07 6.26 3.48
CA ALA A 60 8.20 7.71 3.68
C ALA A 60 8.47 8.12 5.15
N GLY A 61 8.74 7.16 6.03
CA GLY A 61 9.06 7.39 7.43
C GLY A 61 8.07 6.75 8.40
N THR A 62 8.49 6.70 9.66
CA THR A 62 7.75 6.05 10.77
C THR A 62 6.82 7.01 11.52
N SER A 63 6.96 8.33 11.31
CA SER A 63 6.11 9.32 11.94
C SER A 63 4.72 9.35 11.29
N LEU A 64 3.69 9.55 12.10
CA LEU A 64 2.33 9.80 11.64
C LEU A 64 1.81 11.13 12.22
N PRO A 65 2.14 12.27 11.60
CA PRO A 65 1.68 13.59 12.05
C PRO A 65 0.22 13.86 11.64
N ALA A 66 -0.68 12.91 11.95
CA ALA A 66 -2.11 13.04 11.74
C ALA A 66 -2.78 13.82 12.87
N THR A 67 -4.02 14.25 12.64
CA THR A 67 -4.87 14.87 13.68
C THR A 67 -6.03 13.94 14.01
N VAL A 68 -6.70 14.18 15.13
CA VAL A 68 -7.88 13.41 15.55
C VAL A 68 -9.12 13.66 14.67
N PHE A 69 -9.16 14.78 13.94
CA PHE A 69 -10.37 15.24 13.23
C PHE A 69 -10.95 14.26 12.21
N PRO A 70 -10.16 13.57 11.35
CA PRO A 70 -10.72 12.59 10.41
C PRO A 70 -11.45 11.44 11.14
N PHE A 71 -10.95 11.04 12.31
CA PHE A 71 -11.52 9.95 13.09
C PHE A 71 -12.85 10.37 13.73
N ILE A 72 -12.86 11.48 14.47
CA ILE A 72 -14.04 11.87 15.26
C ILE A 72 -15.12 12.61 14.45
N LEU A 73 -14.76 13.27 13.35
CA LEU A 73 -15.72 14.02 12.53
C LEU A 73 -16.15 13.28 11.27
N ARG A 74 -15.36 12.29 10.82
CA ARG A 74 -15.68 11.50 9.63
C ARG A 74 -15.71 10.00 9.87
N GLY A 75 -15.46 9.51 11.09
CA GLY A 75 -15.50 8.07 11.38
C GLY A 75 -14.48 7.28 10.57
N VAL A 76 -13.34 7.89 10.22
CA VAL A 76 -12.28 7.23 9.45
C VAL A 76 -11.55 6.21 10.33
N ASN A 77 -11.23 5.04 9.77
CA ASN A 77 -10.48 4.00 10.45
C ASN A 77 -9.04 3.91 9.91
N LEU A 78 -8.08 3.71 10.80
CA LEU A 78 -6.70 3.34 10.45
C LEU A 78 -6.45 1.90 10.92
N LEU A 79 -6.19 1.00 9.98
CA LEU A 79 -6.05 -0.43 10.19
C LEU A 79 -4.58 -0.83 10.00
N GLY A 80 -3.91 -1.25 11.07
CA GLY A 80 -2.54 -1.76 11.01
C GLY A 80 -2.52 -3.19 10.49
N ILE A 81 -1.72 -3.45 9.44
CA ILE A 81 -1.60 -4.77 8.82
C ILE A 81 -0.22 -5.36 9.16
N ASP A 82 -0.19 -6.35 10.04
CA ASP A 82 0.98 -7.20 10.27
C ASP A 82 0.86 -8.52 9.50
N SER A 83 1.80 -8.77 8.60
CA SER A 83 1.88 -10.04 7.86
C SER A 83 2.74 -11.09 8.55
N VAL A 84 3.63 -10.66 9.46
CA VAL A 84 4.61 -11.52 10.13
C VAL A 84 3.91 -12.49 11.06
N ASN A 85 3.14 -11.96 12.03
CA ASN A 85 2.48 -12.78 13.05
C ASN A 85 0.99 -12.98 12.78
N CYS A 86 0.55 -12.80 11.53
CA CYS A 86 -0.85 -13.04 11.15
C CYS A 86 -1.26 -14.49 11.50
N PRO A 87 -2.33 -14.69 12.31
CA PRO A 87 -2.79 -16.01 12.73
C PRO A 87 -3.07 -16.94 11.54
N MET A 88 -2.79 -18.23 11.71
CA MET A 88 -2.91 -19.21 10.62
C MET A 88 -4.33 -19.27 10.03
N ASP A 89 -5.36 -19.21 10.88
CA ASP A 89 -6.76 -19.21 10.42
C ASP A 89 -7.08 -18.05 9.49
N THR A 90 -6.57 -16.85 9.79
CA THR A 90 -6.71 -15.68 8.93
C THR A 90 -5.87 -15.82 7.66
N ARG A 91 -4.62 -16.30 7.80
CA ARG A 91 -3.70 -16.54 6.69
C ARG A 91 -4.31 -17.48 5.64
N LEU A 92 -4.87 -18.61 6.05
CA LEU A 92 -5.51 -19.58 5.15
C LEU A 92 -6.70 -18.98 4.41
N LYS A 93 -7.56 -18.22 5.11
CA LYS A 93 -8.69 -17.52 4.49
C LYS A 93 -8.22 -16.53 3.43
N VAL A 94 -7.20 -15.72 3.73
CA VAL A 94 -6.65 -14.75 2.77
C VAL A 94 -6.03 -15.46 1.56
N TRP A 95 -5.25 -16.52 1.76
CA TRP A 95 -4.68 -17.30 0.66
C TRP A 95 -5.75 -17.94 -0.23
N HIS A 96 -6.82 -18.48 0.35
CA HIS A 96 -7.93 -19.01 -0.42
C HIS A 96 -8.54 -17.92 -1.31
N ARG A 97 -8.75 -16.71 -0.77
CA ARG A 97 -9.28 -15.59 -1.55
C ARG A 97 -8.33 -15.19 -2.69
N LEU A 98 -7.03 -15.09 -2.41
CA LEU A 98 -6.01 -14.80 -3.43
C LEU A 98 -5.98 -15.84 -4.56
N ALA A 99 -6.35 -17.08 -4.27
CA ALA A 99 -6.46 -18.14 -5.28
C ALA A 99 -7.81 -18.14 -6.02
N THR A 100 -8.81 -17.39 -5.54
CA THR A 100 -10.18 -17.41 -6.05
C THR A 100 -10.70 -15.99 -6.36
N ASP A 101 -11.51 -15.40 -5.48
CA ASP A 101 -12.21 -14.13 -5.75
C ASP A 101 -11.28 -12.91 -5.84
N PHE A 102 -10.08 -12.99 -5.27
CA PHE A 102 -9.03 -11.97 -5.37
C PHE A 102 -7.93 -12.31 -6.38
N LYS A 103 -8.06 -13.40 -7.14
CA LYS A 103 -7.07 -13.78 -8.13
C LYS A 103 -7.05 -12.76 -9.26
N LEU A 104 -5.90 -12.11 -9.46
CA LEU A 104 -5.69 -11.20 -10.58
C LEU A 104 -5.56 -12.00 -11.88
N GLU A 105 -6.34 -11.67 -12.90
CA GLU A 105 -6.27 -12.32 -14.22
C GLU A 105 -4.90 -12.16 -14.90
N GLN A 106 -4.16 -11.12 -14.55
CA GLN A 106 -2.89 -10.75 -15.19
C GLN A 106 -1.76 -10.70 -14.15
N LEU A 107 -1.72 -11.67 -13.24
CA LEU A 107 -0.74 -11.73 -12.16
C LEU A 107 0.70 -11.78 -12.70
N GLU A 108 0.91 -12.47 -13.81
CA GLU A 108 2.22 -12.62 -14.47
C GLU A 108 2.77 -11.27 -14.93
N GLN A 109 1.91 -10.28 -15.21
CA GLN A 109 2.36 -8.93 -15.58
C GLN A 109 2.98 -8.17 -14.40
N LEU A 110 2.79 -8.64 -13.16
CA LEU A 110 3.49 -8.10 -12.00
C LEU A 110 4.90 -8.65 -11.88
N ILE A 111 5.22 -9.77 -12.54
CA ILE A 111 6.55 -10.36 -12.54
C ILE A 111 7.43 -9.55 -13.48
N GLN A 112 8.44 -8.89 -12.90
CA GLN A 112 9.38 -8.07 -13.65
C GLN A 112 10.53 -8.92 -14.23
N GLN A 113 10.96 -9.92 -13.47
CA GLN A 113 12.00 -10.87 -13.84
C GLN A 113 11.93 -12.11 -12.96
N GLU A 114 12.37 -13.23 -13.52
CA GLU A 114 12.68 -14.45 -12.79
C GLU A 114 14.20 -14.58 -12.74
N ILE A 115 14.76 -14.84 -11.56
CA ILE A 115 16.20 -14.92 -11.32
C ILE A 115 16.55 -16.24 -10.64
N THR A 116 17.81 -16.68 -10.75
CA THR A 116 18.32 -17.80 -9.97
C THR A 116 18.76 -17.33 -8.57
N LEU A 117 19.14 -18.29 -7.72
CA LEU A 117 19.63 -17.98 -6.38
C LEU A 117 20.96 -17.18 -6.43
N GLU A 118 21.80 -17.47 -7.42
CA GLU A 118 23.13 -16.85 -7.60
C GLU A 118 23.04 -15.38 -8.02
N GLU A 119 21.95 -14.97 -8.65
CA GLU A 119 21.73 -13.60 -9.15
C GLU A 119 21.18 -12.64 -8.07
N LEU A 120 20.82 -13.15 -6.88
CA LEU A 120 20.29 -12.33 -5.77
C LEU A 120 21.18 -11.13 -5.41
N PRO A 121 22.51 -11.29 -5.23
CA PRO A 121 23.38 -10.18 -4.82
C PRO A 121 23.35 -8.99 -5.78
N ASP A 122 23.09 -9.22 -7.07
CA ASP A 122 23.04 -8.18 -8.09
C ASP A 122 21.70 -7.43 -8.09
N VAL A 123 20.61 -8.10 -7.70
CA VAL A 123 19.24 -7.54 -7.75
C VAL A 123 18.84 -6.84 -6.45
N LEU A 124 19.28 -7.34 -5.29
CA LEU A 124 18.92 -6.78 -3.98
C LEU A 124 19.25 -5.28 -3.83
N PRO A 125 20.37 -4.73 -4.35
CA PRO A 125 20.65 -3.30 -4.30
C PRO A 125 19.56 -2.43 -4.93
N THR A 126 18.92 -2.88 -6.02
CA THR A 126 17.82 -2.16 -6.68
C THR A 126 16.58 -2.06 -5.79
N LEU A 127 16.31 -3.09 -4.96
CA LEU A 127 15.22 -3.06 -3.99
C LEU A 127 15.52 -2.04 -2.88
N LEU A 128 16.74 -2.01 -2.38
CA LEU A 128 17.17 -1.09 -1.31
C LEU A 128 17.13 0.38 -1.75
N LYS A 129 17.43 0.66 -3.02
CA LYS A 129 17.31 2.01 -3.60
C LYS A 129 15.86 2.44 -3.88
N GLY A 130 14.88 1.53 -3.71
CA GLY A 130 13.48 1.81 -4.05
C GLY A 130 13.23 1.94 -5.55
N GLU A 131 14.12 1.40 -6.38
CA GLU A 131 14.05 1.46 -7.84
C GLU A 131 13.29 0.25 -8.43
N ALA A 132 13.03 -0.76 -7.61
CA ALA A 132 12.30 -1.95 -8.02
C ALA A 132 10.86 -1.63 -8.46
N ARG A 133 10.43 -2.26 -9.55
CA ARG A 133 9.06 -2.24 -10.06
C ARG A 133 8.54 -3.67 -10.12
N GLY A 134 7.26 -3.86 -9.76
CA GLY A 134 6.64 -5.18 -9.78
C GLY A 134 7.24 -6.13 -8.75
N ARG A 135 7.46 -7.39 -9.15
CA ARG A 135 7.95 -8.49 -8.34
C ARG A 135 9.06 -9.24 -9.07
N THR A 136 10.15 -9.51 -8.35
CA THR A 136 11.16 -10.47 -8.79
C THR A 136 10.83 -11.83 -8.18
N ILE A 137 10.83 -12.89 -8.97
CA ILE A 137 10.68 -14.27 -8.50
C ILE A 137 12.04 -14.95 -8.52
N VAL A 138 12.34 -15.73 -7.48
CA VAL A 138 13.56 -16.54 -7.41
C VAL A 138 13.20 -17.98 -7.72
N LYS A 139 13.81 -18.55 -8.74
CA LYS A 139 13.71 -19.97 -9.06
C LYS A 139 14.81 -20.73 -8.31
N LEU A 140 14.40 -21.77 -7.60
CA LEU A 140 15.25 -22.66 -6.81
C LEU A 140 15.43 -24.00 -7.52
#